data_AF-A0A6A4BPY3-F1
#
_entry.id   AF-A0A6A4BPY3-F1
#
_cell.length_a   1.000
_cell.length_b   1.000
_cell.length_c   1.000
_cell.angle_alpha   90.00
_cell.angle_beta   90.00
_cell.angle_gamma   90.00
#
_symmetry.space_group_name_H-M   'P 1'
#
loop_
_entity.id
_entity.type
_entity.pdbx_description
1 polymer ?
#
loop_
_entity_poly.entity_id
_entity_poly.type
_entity_poly.pdbx_seq_one_letter_code
_entity_poly.pdbx_strand_id
1 'polypeptide(L)' 'MEHALDRIEEGEEDPNKVGMLKGIEWCAEAWQQLSVETIQHCWLHSTLISKTDMNFVLH' A
#
# COMPACT_ATOMS: atom_id res chain seq x y z
N MET A 1 -1.60 15.31 -6.16
CA MET A 1 -0.77 14.57 -7.13
C MET A 1 -1.72 13.60 -7.79
N GLU A 2 -1.76 13.48 -9.12
CA GLU A 2 -2.61 12.48 -9.79
C GLU A 2 -2.14 11.07 -9.42
N HIS A 3 -3.07 10.19 -9.00
CA HIS A 3 -2.90 8.80 -8.59
C HIS A 3 -3.62 7.82 -9.53
N ALA A 4 -3.31 6.52 -9.39
CA ALA A 4 -3.97 5.47 -10.17
C ALA A 4 -5.51 5.46 -9.99
N LEU A 5 -6.00 5.80 -8.79
CA LEU A 5 -7.43 5.83 -8.49
C LEU A 5 -8.15 6.96 -9.24
N ASP A 6 -7.54 8.14 -9.33
CA ASP A 6 -8.10 9.27 -10.08
C ASP A 6 -8.27 8.89 -11.57
N ARG A 7 -7.27 8.22 -12.15
CA ARG A 7 -7.29 7.76 -13.55
C ARG A 7 -8.32 6.66 -13.81
N ILE A 8 -8.60 5.82 -12.81
CA ILE A 8 -9.69 4.83 -12.88
C ILE A 8 -11.05 5.54 -12.92
N GLU A 9 -11.24 6.56 -12.08
CA GLU A 9 -12.48 7.36 -12.07
C GLU A 9 -12.71 8.09 -13.40
N GLU A 10 -11.63 8.50 -14.06
CA GLU A 10 -11.65 9.13 -15.39
C GLU A 10 -11.85 8.12 -16.54
N GLY A 11 -11.86 6.81 -16.25
CA GLY A 11 -12.10 5.76 -17.23
C GLY A 11 -10.91 5.44 -18.13
N GLU A 12 -9.69 5.69 -17.68
CA GLU A 12 -8.51 5.28 -18.42
C GLU A 12 -8.36 3.75 -18.52
N GLU A 13 -7.91 3.27 -19.68
CA GLU A 13 -7.76 1.85 -19.96
C GLU A 13 -6.58 1.20 -19.21
N ASP A 14 -5.49 1.94 -18.96
CA ASP A 14 -4.30 1.46 -18.25
C ASP A 14 -3.78 2.49 -17.22
N PRO A 15 -4.50 2.66 -16.09
CA PRO A 15 -4.22 3.69 -15.08
C PRO A 15 -2.86 3.50 -14.39
N ASN A 16 -2.27 2.31 -14.49
CA ASN A 16 -0.98 1.97 -13.89
C ASN A 16 0.20 2.16 -14.84
N LYS A 17 -0.05 2.48 -16.12
CA LYS A 17 0.99 2.74 -17.11
C LYS A 17 1.61 4.11 -16.92
N VAL A 18 2.42 4.22 -15.88
CA VAL A 18 3.21 5.40 -15.54
C VAL A 18 4.71 5.12 -15.63
N GLY A 19 5.49 6.20 -15.70
CA GLY A 19 6.94 6.09 -15.57
C GLY A 19 7.36 5.50 -14.22
N MET A 20 8.49 4.81 -14.18
CA MET A 20 8.96 4.09 -12.98
C MET A 20 9.06 4.99 -11.73
N LEU A 21 9.61 6.21 -11.88
CA LEU A 21 9.70 7.17 -10.76
C LEU A 21 8.32 7.50 -10.18
N LYS A 22 7.35 7.76 -11.05
CA LYS A 22 5.98 8.09 -10.68
C LYS A 22 5.29 6.93 -9.96
N GLY A 23 5.51 5.70 -10.43
CA GLY A 23 5.03 4.50 -9.76
C GLY A 23 5.63 4.35 -8.35
N ILE A 24 6.93 4.62 -8.19
CA ILE A 24 7.60 4.57 -6.87
C ILE A 24 7.03 5.63 -5.93
N GLU A 25 6.80 6.86 -6.41
CA GLU A 25 6.18 7.94 -5.63
C GLU A 25 4.79 7.54 -5.13
N TRP A 26 3.96 6.96 -5.99
CA TRP A 26 2.65 6.43 -5.61
C TRP A 26 2.73 5.36 -4.53
N CYS A 27 3.65 4.40 -4.68
CA CYS A 27 3.84 3.36 -3.67
C CYS A 27 4.30 3.95 -2.32
N ALA A 28 5.22 4.92 -2.35
CA ALA A 28 5.71 5.56 -1.13
C ALA A 28 4.61 6.34 -0.41
N GLU A 29 3.82 7.13 -1.15
CA GLU A 29 2.69 7.88 -0.59
C GLU A 29 1.61 6.94 -0.03
N ALA A 30 1.24 5.90 -0.77
CA ALA A 30 0.27 4.91 -0.31
C ALA A 30 0.75 4.20 0.97
N TRP A 31 2.04 3.83 1.04
CA TRP A 31 2.63 3.20 2.23
C TRP A 31 2.61 4.13 3.45
N GLN A 32 2.90 5.43 3.26
CA GLN A 32 2.87 6.41 4.35
C GLN A 32 1.48 6.66 4.92
N GLN A 33 0.43 6.41 4.14
CA GLN A 33 -0.97 6.58 4.58
C GLN A 33 -1.50 5.38 5.37
N LEU A 34 -0.81 4.24 5.35
CA LEU A 34 -1.22 3.07 6.11
C LEU A 34 -0.95 3.28 7.60
N SER A 35 -1.96 2.99 8.43
CA SER A 35 -1.77 2.98 9.87
C SER A 35 -1.02 1.72 10.30
N VAL A 36 -0.37 1.80 11.47
CA VAL A 36 0.31 0.65 12.09
C VAL A 36 -0.68 -0.50 12.28
N GLU A 37 -1.92 -0.20 12.69
CA GLU A 37 -2.98 -1.19 12.89
C GLU A 37 -3.38 -1.87 11.58
N THR A 38 -3.44 -1.14 10.46
CA THR A 38 -3.70 -1.73 9.14
C THR A 38 -2.61 -2.71 8.74
N ILE A 39 -1.34 -2.32 8.91
CA ILE A 39 -0.18 -3.19 8.64
C ILE A 39 -0.25 -4.44 9.52
N GLN A 40 -0.57 -4.28 10.81
CA GLN A 40 -0.73 -5.40 11.73
C GLN A 40 -1.79 -6.38 11.27
N HIS A 41 -2.97 -5.85 10.92
CA HIS A 41 -4.09 -6.66 10.48
C HIS A 41 -3.75 -7.46 9.21
N CYS A 42 -3.06 -6.83 8.25
CA CYS A 42 -2.60 -7.50 7.03
C CYS A 42 -1.64 -8.66 7.32
N TRP A 43 -0.63 -8.46 8.16
CA TRP A 43 0.34 -9.52 8.49
C TRP A 43 -0.31 -10.70 9.21
N LEU A 44 -1.21 -10.42 10.16
CA LEU A 44 -1.98 -11.46 10.85
C LEU A 44 -2.89 -12.25 9.90
N HIS A 45 -3.55 -11.57 8.96
CA HIS A 45 -4.44 -12.20 7.99
C HIS A 45 -3.69 -13.03 6.95
N SER A 46 -2.48 -12.60 6.56
CA SER A 46 -1.63 -13.30 5.60
C SER A 46 -1.00 -14.59 6.14
N THR A 47 -1.16 -14.86 7.45
CA THR A 47 -0.49 -15.93 8.22
C THR A 47 1.04 -15.92 8.17
N LEU A 48 1.65 -14.88 7.60
CA LEU A 48 3.09 -14.66 7.57
C LEU A 48 3.68 -14.49 8.97
N ILE A 49 2.88 -13.96 9.90
CA ILE A 49 3.28 -13.69 11.28
C ILE A 49 2.18 -14.18 12.22
N SER A 50 2.56 -14.92 13.27
CA SER A 50 1.61 -15.36 14.28
C SER A 50 1.24 -14.20 15.22
N LYS A 51 0.05 -14.26 15.85
CA LYS A 51 -0.35 -13.26 16.87
C LYS A 51 0.68 -13.05 17.97
N THR A 52 1.45 -14.08 18.30
CA THR A 52 2.48 -14.03 19.35
C THR A 52 3.72 -13.25 18.91
N ASP A 53 4.03 -13.25 17.61
CA ASP A 53 5.25 -12.65 17.05
C ASP A 53 5.07 -11.18 16.63
N MET A 54 3.83 -10.69 16.57
CA MET A 54 3.50 -9.32 16.13
C MET A 54 4.12 -8.21 16.98
N ASN A 55 4.32 -8.45 18.28
CA ASN A 55 4.92 -7.46 19.18
C ASN A 55 6.38 -7.15 18.86
N PHE A 56 7.09 -8.01 18.11
CA PHE A 56 8.50 -7.82 17.78
C PHE A 56 8.72 -6.92 16.55
N VAL A 57 7.74 -6.80 15.66
CA VAL A 57 7.94 -6.28 14.29
C VAL A 57 7.68 -4.78 14.17
N LEU A 58 7.00 -4.19 15.16
CA LEU A 58 6.53 -2.79 15.12
C LEU A 58 7.07 -1.95 16.28
N HIS A 59 8.12 -2.44 16.94
CA HIS A 59 8.90 -1.71 17.96
C HIS A 59 10.20 -1.19 17.40
#